data_AF-A0A1G1FWI9-F1
#
_entry.id   AF-A0A1G1FWI9-F1
#
_cell.length_a   1.000
_cell.length_b   1.000
_cell.length_c   1.000
_cell.angle_alpha   90.00
_cell.angle_beta   90.00
_cell.angle_gamma   90.00
#
_symmetry.space_group_name_H-M   'P 1'
#
loop_
_entity.id
_entity.type
_entity.pdbx_description
1 polymer ?
#
loop_
_entity_poly.entity_id
_entity_poly.type
_entity_poly.pdbx_seq_one_letter_code
_entity_poly.pdbx_strand_id
1 'polypeptide(L)'
;MNYLQQLIDLRGLTCQDIATGTGYGYHSIQKTVKGVRRHPLIREAIAKHLHIDALRTWGRGSVLYLRKLVAVEANRVAEEKAKTARETFLAKYADHATLPAKRKAVNV
;
A
#
# COMPACT_ATOMS: atom_id res chain seq x y z
N MET A 1 7.31 10.00 -9.50
CA MET A 1 6.64 9.86 -8.19
C MET A 1 7.69 9.59 -7.12
N ASN A 2 7.70 10.31 -6.00
CA ASN A 2 8.71 10.11 -4.95
C ASN A 2 8.33 8.95 -4.00
N TYR A 3 9.26 8.49 -3.17
CA TYR A 3 9.02 7.35 -2.27
C TYR A 3 7.94 7.62 -1.21
N LEU A 4 7.76 8.86 -0.78
CA LEU A 4 6.68 9.20 0.16
C LEU A 4 5.31 9.09 -0.53
N GLN A 5 5.19 9.50 -1.79
CA GLN A 5 3.98 9.29 -2.59
C GLN A 5 3.72 7.79 -2.81
N GLN A 6 4.76 7.01 -3.15
CA GLN A 6 4.63 5.54 -3.28
C GLN A 6 4.14 4.88 -2.00
N LEU A 7 4.66 5.30 -0.84
CA LEU A 7 4.23 4.78 0.45
C LEU A 7 2.75 5.10 0.74
N ILE A 8 2.32 6.33 0.45
CA ILE A 8 0.93 6.78 0.61
C ILE A 8 0.00 5.93 -0.26
N ASP A 9 0.37 5.73 -1.53
CA ASP A 9 -0.42 4.95 -2.48
C ASP A 9 -0.50 3.47 -2.10
N LEU A 10 0.61 2.87 -1.65
CA LEU A 10 0.65 1.48 -1.17
C LEU A 10 -0.24 1.26 0.07
N ARG A 11 -0.46 2.32 0.87
CA ARG A 11 -1.37 2.30 2.02
C ARG A 11 -2.81 2.62 1.64
N GLY A 12 -3.10 2.87 0.36
CA GLY A 12 -4.43 3.23 -0.11
C GLY A 12 -4.92 4.57 0.41
N LEU A 13 -4.00 5.48 0.76
CA LEU A 13 -4.32 6.81 1.28
C LEU A 13 -4.20 7.86 0.17
N THR A 14 -4.94 8.95 0.32
CA THR A 14 -4.80 10.13 -0.53
C THR A 14 -4.29 11.32 0.28
N CYS A 15 -3.80 12.37 -0.41
CA CYS A 15 -3.50 13.64 0.25
C CYS A 15 -4.73 14.27 0.91
N GLN A 16 -5.95 13.95 0.44
CA GLN A 16 -7.20 14.40 1.04
C GLN A 16 -7.45 13.70 2.37
N ASP A 17 -7.21 12.39 2.46
CA ASP A 17 -7.36 11.63 3.71
C ASP A 17 -6.40 12.15 4.79
N ILE A 18 -5.15 12.42 4.40
CA ILE A 18 -4.14 13.01 5.30
C ILE A 18 -4.56 14.42 5.72
N ALA A 19 -5.11 15.23 4.80
CA ALA A 19 -5.62 16.57 5.13
C ALA A 19 -6.74 16.51 6.16
N THR A 20 -7.75 15.65 5.93
CA THR A 20 -8.85 15.40 6.87
C THR A 20 -8.32 14.91 8.22
N GLY A 21 -7.38 13.96 8.23
CA GLY A 21 -6.83 13.38 9.46
C GLY A 21 -5.86 14.27 10.23
N THR A 22 -5.35 15.34 9.62
CA THR A 22 -4.41 16.27 10.27
C THR A 22 -4.98 17.67 10.51
N GLY A 23 -6.12 18.00 9.90
CA GLY A 23 -6.73 19.33 9.95
C GLY A 23 -6.04 20.39 9.08
N TYR A 24 -4.98 20.03 8.33
CA TYR A 24 -4.30 20.96 7.42
C TYR A 24 -4.93 20.95 6.02
N GLY A 25 -4.86 22.09 5.32
CA GLY A 25 -5.39 22.21 3.97
C GLY A 25 -4.72 21.26 2.96
N TYR A 26 -5.53 20.64 2.10
CA TYR A 26 -5.10 19.70 1.05
C TYR A 26 -3.90 20.18 0.22
N HIS A 27 -3.91 21.43 -0.24
CA HIS A 27 -2.80 21.97 -1.05
C HIS A 27 -1.49 22.06 -0.28
N SER A 28 -1.56 22.28 1.04
CA SER A 28 -0.38 22.33 1.90
C SER A 28 0.20 20.94 2.13
N ILE A 29 -0.66 19.93 2.34
CA ILE A 29 -0.26 18.53 2.39
C ILE A 29 0.38 18.11 1.06
N GLN A 30 -0.33 18.32 -0.05
CA GLN A 30 0.13 17.92 -1.39
C GLN A 30 1.49 18.53 -1.74
N LYS A 31 1.70 19.83 -1.51
CA LYS A 31 2.98 20.49 -1.78
C LYS A 31 4.09 20.02 -0.84
N THR A 32 3.77 19.62 0.39
CA THR A 32 4.75 19.07 1.34
C THR A 32 5.14 17.65 0.95
N VAL A 33 4.18 16.80 0.57
CA VAL A 33 4.40 15.43 0.06
C VAL A 33 5.23 15.46 -1.22
N LYS A 34 4.98 16.41 -2.13
CA LYS A 34 5.78 16.62 -3.35
C LYS A 34 7.19 17.18 -3.08
N GLY A 35 7.51 17.55 -1.84
CA GLY A 35 8.81 18.11 -1.47
C GLY A 35 8.99 19.60 -1.81
N VAL A 36 7.94 20.27 -2.27
CA VAL A 36 7.95 21.71 -2.64
C VAL A 36 7.93 22.59 -1.40
N ARG A 37 7.15 22.22 -0.37
CA ARG A 37 7.07 22.95 0.90
C ARG A 37 7.80 22.21 2.01
N ARG A 38 8.36 22.98 2.95
CA ARG A 38 9.17 22.47 4.06
C ARG A 38 8.65 22.86 5.45
N HIS A 39 7.36 23.17 5.55
CA HIS A 39 6.77 23.64 6.80
C HIS A 39 6.87 22.57 7.91
N PRO A 40 7.57 22.83 9.03
CA PRO A 40 7.86 21.81 10.05
C PRO A 40 6.61 21.16 10.64
N LEU A 41 5.61 21.96 11.03
CA LEU A 41 4.38 21.44 11.64
C LEU A 41 3.59 20.51 10.72
N ILE A 42 3.60 20.78 9.41
CA ILE A 42 2.88 19.96 8.43
C ILE A 42 3.60 18.64 8.20
N ARG A 43 4.94 18.68 8.15
CA ARG A 43 5.78 17.48 8.07
C ARG A 43 5.54 16.57 9.27
N GLU A 44 5.59 17.14 10.47
CA GLU A 44 5.34 16.39 11.70
C GLU A 44 3.93 15.79 11.73
N ALA A 45 2.91 16.56 11.32
CA ALA A 45 1.55 16.06 11.22
C ALA A 45 1.39 14.91 10.21
N ILE A 46 1.98 15.03 9.02
CA ILE A 46 2.01 13.95 8.02
C ILE A 46 2.70 12.71 8.59
N ALA A 47 3.86 12.88 9.23
CA ALA A 47 4.61 11.76 9.81
C ALA A 47 3.83 11.07 10.92
N LYS A 48 3.18 11.82 11.81
CA LYS A 48 2.31 11.28 12.85
C LYS A 48 1.12 10.51 12.28
N HIS A 49 0.44 11.09 11.27
CA HIS A 49 -0.69 10.44 10.60
C HIS A 49 -0.29 9.15 9.88
N LEU A 50 0.91 9.12 9.29
CA LEU A 50 1.45 7.94 8.63
C LEU A 50 2.21 7.00 9.59
N HIS A 51 2.31 7.31 10.88
CA HIS A 51 3.09 6.54 11.85
C HIS A 51 4.55 6.30 11.40
N ILE A 52 5.21 7.33 10.87
CA ILE A 52 6.62 7.30 10.44
C ILE A 52 7.43 8.35 11.19
N ASP A 53 8.76 8.25 11.14
CA ASP A 53 9.67 9.20 11.78
C ASP A 53 9.87 10.44 10.89
N ALA A 54 9.48 11.62 11.40
CA ALA A 54 9.59 12.87 10.66
C ALA A 54 11.05 13.25 10.33
N LEU A 55 11.97 13.09 11.29
CA LEU A 55 13.37 13.45 11.10
C LEU A 55 14.02 12.56 10.05
N ARG A 56 13.72 11.27 10.05
CA ARG A 56 14.20 10.34 9.02
C ARG A 56 13.53 10.57 7.67
N THR A 57 12.26 10.99 7.66
CA THR A 57 11.50 11.22 6.41
C THR A 57 12.01 12.43 5.63
N TRP A 58 12.45 13.50 6.30
CA TRP A 58 12.92 14.74 5.63
C TRP A 58 14.37 15.13 5.92
N GLY A 59 15.09 14.35 6.73
CA GLY A 59 16.48 14.58 7.07
C GLY A 59 17.47 13.83 6.16
N ARG A 60 18.71 13.70 6.65
CA ARG A 60 19.78 13.00 5.94
C ARG A 60 19.45 11.51 5.85
N GLY A 61 19.58 10.94 4.65
CA GLY A 61 19.27 9.52 4.41
C GLY A 61 17.78 9.22 4.23
N SER A 62 16.93 10.24 4.07
CA SER A 62 15.49 10.09 3.85
C SER A 62 15.14 9.16 2.70
N VAL A 63 15.88 9.24 1.59
CA VAL A 63 15.71 8.35 0.44
C VAL A 63 15.84 6.88 0.82
N LEU A 64 16.88 6.51 1.58
CA LEU A 64 17.11 5.14 2.01
C LEU A 64 16.04 4.68 3.00
N TYR A 65 15.65 5.55 3.94
CA TYR A 65 14.60 5.27 4.91
C TYR A 65 13.26 5.01 4.23
N LEU A 66 12.82 5.92 3.36
CA LEU A 66 11.56 5.80 2.63
C LEU A 66 11.56 4.61 1.68
N ARG A 67 12.67 4.32 1.00
CA ARG A 67 12.80 3.14 0.15
C ARG A 67 12.59 1.84 0.94
N LYS A 68 13.13 1.75 2.16
CA LYS A 68 12.93 0.58 3.04
C LYS A 68 11.45 0.45 3.43
N LEU A 69 10.79 1.55 3.81
CA LEU A 69 9.37 1.53 4.13
C LEU A 69 8.51 1.08 2.94
N VAL A 70 8.79 1.60 1.75
CA VAL A 70 8.11 1.19 0.51
C VAL A 70 8.30 -0.30 0.24
N ALA A 71 9.51 -0.83 0.42
CA ALA A 71 9.77 -2.26 0.22
C ALA A 71 8.97 -3.15 1.20
N VAL A 72 8.91 -2.76 2.47
CA VAL A 72 8.11 -3.45 3.48
C VAL A 72 6.62 -3.43 3.13
N GLU A 73 6.10 -2.25 2.77
CA GLU A 73 4.70 -2.09 2.42
C GLU A 73 4.32 -2.82 1.13
N ALA A 74 5.21 -2.80 0.12
CA ALA A 74 5.02 -3.51 -1.14
C ALA A 74 4.95 -5.02 -0.94
N ASN A 75 5.82 -5.58 -0.08
CA ASN A 75 5.79 -7.00 0.27
C ASN A 75 4.47 -7.36 0.98
N ARG A 76 4.03 -6.55 1.94
CA ARG A 76 2.73 -6.74 2.61
C ARG A 76 1.58 -6.76 1.62
N VAL A 77 1.53 -5.80 0.70
CA VAL A 77 0.49 -5.74 -0.35
C VAL A 77 0.56 -6.93 -1.29
N ALA A 78 1.76 -7.40 -1.64
CA ALA A 78 1.95 -8.58 -2.49
C ALA A 78 1.47 -9.86 -1.81
N GLU A 79 1.76 -10.04 -0.52
CA GLU A 79 1.30 -11.18 0.29
C GLU A 79 -0.23 -11.22 0.39
N GLU A 80 -0.86 -10.08 0.69
CA GLU A 80 -2.32 -9.98 0.74
C GLU A 80 -2.96 -10.32 -0.62
N LYS A 81 -2.40 -9.78 -1.72
CA LYS A 81 -2.87 -10.10 -3.07
C LYS A 81 -2.71 -11.59 -3.41
N ALA A 82 -1.59 -12.20 -3.02
CA ALA A 82 -1.37 -13.64 -3.24
C ALA A 82 -2.38 -14.49 -2.46
N LYS A 83 -2.72 -14.09 -1.23
CA LYS A 83 -3.76 -14.73 -0.42
C LYS A 83 -5.13 -14.63 -1.08
N THR A 84 -5.56 -13.43 -1.48
CA THR A 84 -6.85 -13.23 -2.17
C THR A 84 -6.90 -13.99 -3.50
N ALA A 85 -5.80 -14.00 -4.28
CA ALA A 85 -5.71 -14.75 -5.53
C ALA A 85 -5.85 -16.27 -5.30
N ARG A 86 -5.26 -16.80 -4.21
CA ARG A 86 -5.41 -18.20 -3.82
C ARG A 86 -6.84 -18.53 -3.41
N GLU A 87 -7.47 -17.68 -2.60
CA GLU A 87 -8.85 -17.87 -2.15
C GLU A 87 -9.85 -17.84 -3.33
N THR A 88 -9.69 -16.87 -4.23
CA THR A 88 -10.51 -16.75 -5.46
C THR A 88 -10.30 -17.93 -6.41
N PHE A 89 -9.07 -18.41 -6.56
CA PHE A 89 -8.78 -19.64 -7.30
C PHE A 89 -9.52 -20.83 -6.67
N LEU A 90 -9.35 -21.08 -5.36
CA LEU A 90 -10.01 -22.19 -4.68
C LEU A 90 -11.54 -22.10 -4.79
N ALA A 91 -12.14 -20.92 -4.61
CA ALA A 91 -13.58 -20.72 -4.77
C ALA A 91 -14.05 -21.06 -6.18
N LYS A 92 -13.32 -20.62 -7.21
CA LYS A 92 -13.64 -20.92 -8.61
C LYS A 92 -13.60 -22.43 -8.93
N TYR A 93 -12.68 -23.17 -8.32
CA TYR A 93 -12.53 -24.61 -8.58
C TYR A 93 -13.28 -25.52 -7.59
N ALA A 94 -13.78 -24.98 -6.46
CA ALA A 94 -14.64 -25.71 -5.53
C ALA A 94 -15.99 -26.08 -6.17
N ASP A 95 -16.55 -25.21 -7.01
CA ASP A 95 -17.79 -25.48 -7.75
C ASP A 95 -17.62 -26.51 -8.89
N HIS A 96 -16.38 -26.80 -9.30
CA HIS A 96 -16.06 -27.77 -10.34
C HIS A 96 -15.67 -29.17 -9.79
N ALA A 97 -15.80 -29.39 -8.47
CA ALA A 97 -15.50 -30.68 -7.83
C ALA A 97 -16.53 -31.79 -8.14
N THR A 98 -17.60 -31.51 -8.90
CA THR A 98 -18.38 -32.55 -9.60
C THR A 98 -17.71 -32.92 -10.92
N LEU A 99 -16.47 -33.39 -10.86
CA LEU A 99 -15.86 -34.09 -11.99
C LEU A 99 -16.69 -35.37 -12.24
N PRO A 100 -17.38 -35.54 -13.39
CA PRO A 100 -18.09 -36.77 -13.66
C PRO A 100 -17.07 -37.90 -13.69
N ALA A 101 -17.28 -38.91 -12.83
CA ALA A 101 -16.46 -40.10 -12.77
C ALA A 101 -16.21 -40.62 -14.19
N LYS A 102 -14.93 -40.76 -14.57
CA LYS A 102 -14.50 -41.33 -15.85
C LYS A 102 -15.34 -42.58 -16.12
N ARG A 103 -16.19 -42.54 -17.15
CA ARG A 103 -16.88 -43.73 -17.66
C ARG A 103 -15.80 -44.78 -17.93
N LYS A 104 -15.87 -45.92 -17.22
CA LYS A 104 -15.05 -47.09 -17.55
C LYS A 104 -15.31 -47.41 -19.02
N ALA A 105 -14.24 -47.50 -19.81
CA ALA A 105 -14.32 -48.05 -21.14
C ALA A 105 -14.86 -49.48 -21.01
N VAL A 106 -16.03 -49.72 -21.58
CA VAL A 106 -16.57 -51.06 -21.79
C VAL A 106 -15.67 -51.71 -22.83
N ASN A 107 -14.86 -52.68 -22.41
CA ASN A 107 -14.23 -53.60 -23.32
C ASN A 107 -15.19 -54.77 -23.56
N VAL A 108 -15.62 -54.85 -24.83
CA VAL A 108 -16.07 -56.01 -25.63
C VAL A 108 -17.17 -56.88 -25.04
#